data_AF-A0A416S3V3-F1
#
_entry.id   AF-A0A416S3V3-F1
#
_cell.length_a   1.000
_cell.length_b   1.000
_cell.length_c   1.000
_cell.angle_alpha   90.00
_cell.angle_beta   90.00
_cell.angle_gamma   90.00
#
_symmetry.space_group_name_H-M   'P 1'
#
loop_
_entity.id
_entity.type
_entity.pdbx_description
1 polymer ?
#
loop_
_entity_poly.entity_id
_entity_poly.type
_entity_poly.pdbx_seq_one_letter_code
_entity_poly.pdbx_strand_id
1 'polypeptide(L)' 'MDRNRDWASDTLKEAPFWVSGMTPEEYDRERQYYLSHYDEIRSGKMEYVPLHRRETDGKGGKL' A
#
# COMPACT_ATOMS: atom_id res chain seq x y z
N MET A 1 8.50 -12.35 -19.91
CA MET A 1 9.38 -11.76 -18.90
C MET A 1 8.59 -10.69 -18.18
N ASP A 2 7.94 -11.10 -17.09
CA ASP A 2 7.14 -10.27 -16.20
C ASP A 2 8.07 -9.31 -15.45
N ARG A 3 8.33 -8.13 -16.04
CA ARG A 3 9.20 -7.07 -15.50
C ARG A 3 8.71 -6.46 -14.17
N ASN A 4 7.62 -6.98 -13.60
CA ASN A 4 6.93 -6.40 -12.45
C ASN A 4 7.03 -7.26 -11.17
N ARG A 5 7.68 -8.43 -11.20
CA ARG A 5 7.76 -9.30 -10.00
C ARG A 5 8.83 -8.92 -8.99
N ASP A 6 9.86 -8.17 -9.39
CA ASP A 6 11.07 -7.98 -8.59
C ASP A 6 11.48 -6.50 -8.41
N TRP A 7 10.55 -5.56 -8.58
CA TRP A 7 10.87 -4.14 -8.42
C TRP A 7 11.09 -3.73 -6.95
N ALA A 8 10.44 -4.44 -6.02
CA ALA A 8 10.52 -4.14 -4.59
C ALA A 8 11.70 -4.87 -3.93
N SER A 9 12.61 -4.11 -3.33
CA SER A 9 13.64 -4.66 -2.45
C SER A 9 13.04 -5.25 -1.17
N ASP A 10 13.78 -6.12 -0.48
CA ASP A 10 13.27 -6.76 0.75
C ASP A 10 12.89 -5.74 1.83
N THR A 11 13.63 -4.63 1.93
CA THR A 11 13.29 -3.53 2.85
C THR A 11 11.94 -2.87 2.53
N LEU A 12 11.56 -2.76 1.25
CA LEU A 12 10.25 -2.22 0.88
C LEU A 12 9.12 -3.20 1.21
N LYS A 13 9.39 -4.51 1.21
CA LYS A 13 8.42 -5.55 1.57
C LYS A 13 8.10 -5.59 3.07
N GLU A 14 8.98 -5.00 3.90
CA GLU A 14 8.75 -4.86 5.34
C GLU A 14 7.74 -3.75 5.68
N ALA A 15 7.38 -2.90 4.71
CA ALA A 15 6.41 -1.84 4.94
C ALA A 15 5.02 -2.41 5.25
N PRO A 16 4.27 -1.83 6.21
CA PRO A 16 2.96 -2.35 6.62
C PRO A 16 1.88 -2.25 5.53
N PHE A 17 2.16 -1.51 4.46
CA PHE A 17 1.28 -1.25 3.34
C PHE A 17 1.72 -1.97 2.04
N TRP A 18 2.76 -2.80 2.12
CA TRP A 18 3.20 -3.61 0.98
C TRP A 18 2.22 -4.77 0.72
N VAL A 19 1.98 -5.08 -0.56
CA VAL A 19 1.21 -6.26 -1.00
C VAL A 19 1.92 -6.96 -2.17
N SER A 20 1.87 -8.30 -2.16
CA SER A 20 2.45 -9.11 -3.23
C SER A 20 1.78 -8.81 -4.57
N GLY A 21 2.61 -8.49 -5.56
CA GLY A 21 2.15 -8.16 -6.91
C GLY A 21 1.69 -6.73 -7.10
N MET A 22 1.85 -5.86 -6.09
CA MET A 22 1.59 -4.42 -6.26
C MET A 22 2.64 -3.80 -7.20
N THR A 23 2.27 -2.80 -7.98
CA THR A 23 3.20 -2.02 -8.82
C THR A 23 3.93 -0.93 -8.00
N PRO A 24 5.06 -0.38 -8.50
CA PRO A 24 5.71 0.75 -7.85
C PRO A 24 4.78 1.94 -7.61
N GLU A 25 3.86 2.21 -8.55
CA GLU A 25 2.90 3.30 -8.48
C GLU A 25 1.90 3.12 -7.34
N GLU A 26 1.45 1.89 -7.11
CA GLU A 26 0.55 1.55 -6.01
C GLU A 26 1.24 1.64 -4.67
N TYR A 27 2.50 1.23 -4.61
CA TYR A 27 3.30 1.36 -3.42
C TYR A 27 3.49 2.83 -3.05
N ASP A 28 3.76 3.69 -4.03
CA ASP A 28 3.89 5.12 -3.77
C ASP A 28 2.58 5.74 -3.29
N ARG A 29 1.43 5.36 -3.88
CA ARG A 29 0.10 5.79 -3.41
C ARG A 29 -0.18 5.36 -1.97
N GLU A 30 0.05 4.09 -1.65
CA GLU A 30 -0.13 3.57 -0.29
C GLU A 30 0.82 4.24 0.71
N ARG A 31 2.08 4.45 0.32
CA ARG A 31 3.08 5.17 1.12
C ARG A 31 2.65 6.61 1.37
N GLN A 32 2.20 7.34 0.35
CA GLN A 32 1.72 8.72 0.51
C GLN A 32 0.51 8.78 1.44
N TYR A 33 -0.43 7.85 1.29
CA TYR A 33 -1.61 7.76 2.16
C TYR A 33 -1.23 7.47 3.61
N TYR A 34 -0.37 6.47 3.85
CA TYR A 34 0.12 6.12 5.17
C TYR A 34 0.86 7.29 5.83
N LEU A 35 1.74 7.97 5.09
CA LEU A 35 2.49 9.12 5.59
C LEU A 35 1.62 10.34 5.88
N SER A 36 0.58 10.57 5.07
CA SER A 36 -0.35 11.70 5.25
C SER A 36 -1.18 11.57 6.54
N HIS A 37 -1.40 10.34 7.00
CA HIS A 37 -2.16 10.03 8.23
C HIS A 37 -1.26 9.51 9.36
N TYR A 38 0.06 9.60 9.21
CA TYR A 38 1.02 8.95 10.11
C TYR A 38 0.86 9.41 11.56
N ASP A 39 0.61 10.71 11.80
CA ASP A 39 0.41 11.26 13.14
C ASP A 39 -0.86 10.69 13.80
N GLU A 40 -1.95 10.57 13.04
CA GLU A 40 -3.23 10.04 13.52
C GLU A 40 -3.16 8.53 13.78
N ILE A 41 -2.47 7.79 12.90
CA ILE A 41 -2.20 6.36 13.07
C ILE A 41 -1.34 6.13 14.31
N ARG A 42 -0.25 6.89 14.46
CA ARG A 42 0.68 6.76 15.58
C ARG A 42 0.06 7.17 16.92
N SER A 43 -0.82 8.17 16.92
CA SER A 43 -1.54 8.61 18.11
C SER A 43 -2.74 7.72 18.46
N GLY A 44 -3.08 6.75 17.61
CA GLY A 44 -4.22 5.85 17.80
C GLY A 44 -5.58 6.50 17.55
N LYS A 45 -5.62 7.70 16.97
CA LYS A 45 -6.86 8.37 16.56
C LYS A 45 -7.49 7.74 15.32
N MET A 46 -6.68 7.04 14.54
CA MET A 46 -7.08 6.40 13.29
C MET A 46 -6.45 5.01 13.20
N GLU A 47 -7.25 4.01 12.80
CA GLU A 47 -6.73 2.72 12.38
C GLU A 47 -6.28 2.81 10.92
N TYR A 48 -5.07 2.34 10.62
CA TYR A 48 -4.60 2.27 9.24
C TYR A 48 -5.37 1.20 8.46
N VAL A 49 -6.08 1.63 7.43
CA VAL A 49 -6.77 0.73 6.48
C VAL A 49 -6.17 0.94 5.11
N PRO A 50 -5.50 -0.07 4.52
CA PRO A 50 -4.88 0.06 3.20
C PRO A 50 -5.87 0.45 2.11
N LEU A 51 -5.42 1.23 1.12
CA LEU A 51 -6.25 1.69 0.01
C LEU A 51 -6.77 0.52 -0.83
N HIS A 52 -5.91 -0.47 -1.11
CA HIS A 52 -6.31 -1.65 -1.89
C HIS A 52 -7.45 -2.45 -1.25
N ARG A 53 -7.62 -2.41 0.08
CA ARG A 53 -8.75 -3.06 0.78
C ARG A 53 -10.05 -2.27 0.66
N ARG A 54 -9.97 -0.94 0.50
CA ARG A 54 -11.14 -0.07 0.34
C ARG A 54 -11.73 -0.17 -1.07
N GLU A 55 -10.90 -0.39 -2.07
CA GLU A 55 -11.35 -0.46 -3.47
C GLU A 55 -12.01 -1.81 -3.83
N THR A 56 -11.65 -2.90 -3.14
CA THR A 56 -12.29 -4.22 -3.33
C THR A 56 -13.76 -4.26 -2.96
N ASP A 57 -14.24 -3.33 -2.12
CA ASP A 57 -15.66 -3.21 -1.75
C ASP A 57 -16.47 -2.36 -2.76
N GLY A 58 -15.77 -1.60 -3.64
CA GLY A 58 -16.38 -0.58 -4.50
C GLY A 58 -16.62 -0.98 -5.96
N LYS A 59 -15.76 -1.80 -6.58
CA LYS A 59 -15.93 -2.48 -7.89
C LYS A 59 -14.58 -3.03 -8.34
N GLY A 60 -14.60 -4.27 -8.83
CA GLY A 60 -13.41 -5.04 -9.19
C GLY A 60 -12.48 -4.34 -10.19
N GLY A 61 -11.19 -4.43 -9.88
CA GLY A 61 -10.10 -4.09 -10.77
C GLY A 61 -8.81 -4.32 -10.02
N LYS A 62 -8.00 -5.27 -10.49
CA LYS A 62 -6.59 -5.36 -10.12
C LYS A 62 -5.98 -3.97 -10.32
N LEU A 63 -5.12 -3.57 -9.37
CA LEU A 63 -4.43 -2.29 -9.42
C LEU A 63 -3.75 -2.04 -10.78
#